data_AF-A0A2J7QDQ1-F1
#
_entry.id   AF-A0A2J7QDQ1-F1
#
_cell.length_a   1.000
_cell.length_b   1.000
_cell.length_c   1.000
_cell.angle_alpha   90.00
_cell.angle_beta   90.00
_cell.angle_gamma   90.00
#
_symmetry.space_group_name_H-M   'P 1'
#
loop_
_entity.id
_entity.type
_entity.pdbx_description
1 polymer ?
#
loop_
_entity_poly.entity_id
_entity_poly.type
_entity_poly.pdbx_seq_one_letter_code
_entity_poly.pdbx_strand_id
1 'polypeptide(L)'
;MSNSWIKEWYNRFKDGCTSVDSEPRSGRPTPCDFWLFPKLKMPLKGTRFESREDIMRNATARLITIPKDAFQKCFQQWRKRWEKCVHYQGDYFEGD
;
A
#
# COMPACT_ATOMS: atom_id res chain seq x y z
N MET A 1 -9.16 -17.41 -2.19
CA MET A 1 -9.64 -16.11 -2.71
C MET A 1 -9.28 -16.06 -4.19
N SER A 2 -10.26 -15.81 -5.07
CA SER A 2 -10.20 -16.13 -6.52
C SER A 2 -9.18 -15.30 -7.33
N ASN A 3 -8.37 -15.99 -8.14
CA ASN A 3 -7.37 -15.45 -9.08
C ASN A 3 -7.96 -14.68 -10.29
N SER A 4 -9.29 -14.51 -10.40
CA SER A 4 -9.92 -13.93 -11.60
C SER A 4 -9.77 -12.41 -11.73
N TRP A 5 -9.71 -11.69 -10.60
CA TRP A 5 -9.81 -10.22 -10.61
C TRP A 5 -8.54 -9.50 -11.05
N ILE A 6 -7.36 -10.11 -10.85
CA ILE A 6 -6.09 -9.49 -11.22
C ILE A 6 -5.83 -9.63 -12.73
N LYS A 7 -6.16 -10.81 -13.29
CA LYS A 7 -6.11 -11.05 -14.75
C LYS A 7 -7.02 -10.13 -15.52
N GLU A 8 -8.22 -9.88 -14.99
CA GLU A 8 -9.18 -8.96 -15.61
C GLU A 8 -8.62 -7.52 -15.68
N TRP A 9 -7.94 -7.07 -14.63
CA TRP A 9 -7.30 -5.76 -14.61
C TRP A 9 -6.06 -5.67 -15.50
N TYR A 10 -5.24 -6.72 -15.55
CA TYR A 10 -4.11 -6.79 -16.47
C TYR A 10 -4.59 -6.60 -17.92
N ASN A 11 -5.70 -7.24 -18.29
CA ASN A 11 -6.31 -7.06 -19.61
C ASN A 11 -6.80 -5.62 -19.82
N ARG A 12 -7.53 -5.03 -18.86
CA ARG A 12 -7.98 -3.63 -18.93
C ARG A 12 -6.82 -2.63 -19.09
N PHE A 13 -5.70 -2.87 -18.43
CA PHE A 13 -4.50 -2.03 -18.58
C PHE A 13 -3.82 -2.23 -19.94
N LYS A 14 -3.72 -3.48 -20.41
CA LYS A 14 -3.25 -3.80 -21.77
C LYS A 14 -4.07 -3.08 -22.84
N ASP A 15 -5.36 -2.89 -22.56
CA ASP A 15 -6.32 -2.22 -23.44
C ASP A 15 -6.35 -0.67 -23.23
N GLY A 16 -5.42 -0.12 -22.44
CA GLY A 16 -5.18 1.32 -22.32
C GLY A 16 -5.83 2.03 -21.12
N CYS A 17 -6.38 1.31 -20.14
CA CYS A 17 -6.93 1.93 -18.93
C CYS A 17 -5.82 2.41 -17.96
N THR A 18 -5.61 3.72 -17.88
CA THR A 18 -4.64 4.38 -16.99
C THR A 18 -5.27 5.02 -15.75
N SER A 19 -6.57 4.81 -15.51
CA SER A 19 -7.27 5.42 -14.38
C SER A 19 -6.65 5.01 -13.05
N VAL A 20 -6.47 6.02 -12.18
CA VAL A 20 -6.00 5.90 -10.79
C VAL A 20 -7.14 5.82 -9.78
N ASP A 21 -8.39 5.87 -10.26
CA ASP A 21 -9.58 5.79 -9.41
C ASP A 21 -9.66 4.44 -8.71
N SER A 22 -10.08 4.48 -7.44
CA SER A 22 -10.20 3.30 -6.59
C SER A 22 -11.46 2.49 -6.94
N GLU A 23 -11.36 1.62 -7.94
CA GLU A 23 -12.34 0.56 -8.21
C GLU A 23 -12.29 -0.55 -7.14
N PRO A 24 -13.37 -1.36 -6.98
CA PRO A 24 -13.53 -2.28 -5.86
C PRO A 24 -12.36 -3.28 -5.72
N ARG A 25 -11.71 -3.26 -4.54
CA ARG A 25 -10.62 -4.12 -4.04
C ARG A 25 -9.84 -4.88 -5.13
N SER A 26 -9.06 -4.14 -5.90
CA SER A 26 -7.99 -4.72 -6.69
C SER A 26 -6.85 -5.17 -5.75
N GLY A 27 -6.25 -6.33 -6.02
CA GLY A 27 -5.04 -6.82 -5.34
C GLY A 27 -3.79 -5.96 -5.62
N ARG A 28 -3.98 -4.67 -5.93
CA ARG A 28 -2.90 -3.71 -6.12
C ARG A 28 -2.29 -3.41 -4.76
N PRO A 29 -0.95 -3.48 -4.64
CA PRO A 29 -0.29 -3.04 -3.41
C PRO A 29 -0.54 -1.53 -3.26
N THR A 30 -1.35 -1.11 -2.30
CA THR A 30 -1.54 0.31 -2.02
C THR A 30 -0.40 0.82 -1.13
N PRO A 31 0.16 2.01 -1.38
CA PRO A 31 1.16 2.61 -0.50
C PRO A 31 0.73 2.67 0.97
N CYS A 32 -0.57 2.79 1.22
CA CYS A 32 -1.13 2.78 2.55
C CYS A 32 -0.95 1.41 3.23
N ASP A 33 -1.33 0.33 2.55
CA ASP A 33 -1.34 -1.01 3.12
C ASP A 33 0.07 -1.58 3.34
N PHE A 34 0.97 -1.41 2.37
CA PHE A 34 2.29 -2.03 2.47
C PHE A 34 3.35 -1.16 3.16
N TRP A 35 3.12 0.14 3.32
CA TRP A 35 4.15 1.06 3.83
C TRP A 35 3.65 1.98 4.94
N LEU A 36 2.57 2.75 4.73
CA LEU A 36 2.12 3.73 5.72
C LEU A 36 1.59 3.08 7.00
N PHE A 37 0.68 2.12 6.87
CA PHE A 37 0.09 1.45 8.03
C PHE A 37 1.12 0.63 8.81
N PRO A 38 2.04 -0.13 8.19
CA PRO A 38 3.14 -0.74 8.93
C PRO A 38 4.00 0.28 9.68
N LYS A 39 4.39 1.39 9.05
CA LYS A 39 5.17 2.45 9.72
C LYS A 39 4.44 3.09 10.90
N LEU A 40 3.12 3.20 10.83
CA LEU A 40 2.29 3.77 11.90
C LEU A 40 2.00 2.74 13.01
N LYS A 41 1.62 1.51 12.64
CA LYS A 41 1.17 0.48 13.58
C LYS A 41 2.32 -0.16 14.33
N MET A 42 3.49 -0.36 13.71
CA MET A 42 4.62 -1.03 14.35
C MET A 42 5.10 -0.32 15.63
N PRO A 43 5.28 1.01 15.66
CA PRO A 43 5.67 1.73 16.89
C PRO A 43 4.57 1.79 17.95
N LEU A 44 3.29 1.67 17.54
CA LEU A 44 2.15 1.70 18.46
C LEU A 44 1.83 0.31 19.02
N LYS A 45 2.34 -0.75 18.40
CA LYS A 45 2.08 -2.14 18.78
C LYS A 45 2.63 -2.41 20.18
N GLY A 46 1.82 -3.03 21.03
CA GLY A 46 2.20 -3.41 22.40
C GLY A 46 2.15 -2.27 23.41
N THR A 47 1.89 -1.02 22.99
CA THR A 47 1.70 0.10 23.90
C THR A 47 0.24 0.13 24.37
N ARG A 48 0.03 0.20 25.69
CA ARG A 48 -1.30 0.47 26.26
C ARG A 48 -1.50 1.98 26.34
N PHE A 49 -2.63 2.45 25.84
CA PHE A 49 -3.04 3.85 25.91
C PHE A 49 -4.23 3.97 26.85
N GLU A 50 -4.24 5.02 27.65
CA GLU A 50 -5.29 5.26 28.65
C GLU A 50 -6.53 5.92 28.03
N SER A 51 -6.34 6.63 26.91
CA SER A 51 -7.40 7.38 26.24
C SER A 51 -7.28 7.32 24.71
N ARG A 52 -8.37 7.67 24.03
CA ARG A 52 -8.38 7.86 22.57
C ARG A 52 -7.46 9.00 22.16
N GLU A 53 -7.42 10.05 22.98
CA GLU A 53 -6.63 11.25 22.76
C GLU A 53 -5.14 10.92 22.74
N ASP A 54 -4.69 10.01 23.62
CA ASP A 54 -3.30 9.55 23.63
C ASP A 54 -2.93 8.77 22.37
N ILE A 55 -3.86 7.94 21.85
CA ILE A 55 -3.68 7.24 20.57
C ILE A 55 -3.54 8.26 19.44
N MET A 56 -4.45 9.24 19.36
CA MET A 56 -4.44 10.27 18.32
C MET A 56 -3.17 11.12 18.37
N ARG A 57 -2.72 11.52 19.57
CA ARG A 57 -1.49 12.30 19.76
C ARG A 57 -0.27 11.51 19.31
N ASN A 58 -0.14 10.25 19.73
CA ASN A 58 0.99 9.40 19.34
C ASN A 58 0.98 9.11 17.83
N ALA A 59 -0.17 8.79 17.24
CA ALA A 59 -0.28 8.58 15.81
C ALA A 59 0.11 9.83 15.01
N THR A 60 -0.40 11.00 15.41
CA THR A 60 -0.09 12.29 14.78
C THR A 60 1.39 12.63 14.86
N ALA A 61 1.99 12.49 16.06
CA ALA A 61 3.42 12.72 16.25
C ALA A 61 4.26 11.83 15.33
N ARG A 62 3.89 10.56 15.14
CA ARG A 62 4.60 9.66 14.21
C ARG A 62 4.41 10.08 12.75
N LEU A 63 3.20 10.43 12.33
CA LEU A 63 2.93 10.86 10.96
C LEU A 63 3.73 12.11 10.56
N ILE A 64 3.79 13.11 11.44
CA ILE A 64 4.52 14.37 11.18
C ILE A 64 6.03 14.15 11.06
N THR A 65 6.57 13.14 11.74
CA THR A 65 8.00 12.82 11.66
C THR A 65 8.42 12.10 10.38
N ILE A 66 7.48 11.68 9.52
CA ILE A 66 7.81 11.00 8.26
C ILE A 66 8.37 12.03 7.28
N PRO A 67 9.65 11.92 6.86
CA PRO A 67 10.24 12.92 5.99
C PRO A 67 9.72 12.77 4.56
N LYS A 68 9.72 13.88 3.81
CA LYS A 68 9.20 13.94 2.43
C LYS A 68 9.89 12.93 1.50
N ASP A 69 11.19 12.71 1.66
CA ASP A 69 11.95 11.75 0.85
C ASP A 69 11.52 10.30 1.09
N ALA A 70 11.01 9.98 2.28
CA ALA A 70 10.48 8.65 2.58
C ALA A 70 9.20 8.36 1.78
N PHE A 71 8.34 9.37 1.56
CA PHE A 71 7.20 9.24 0.65
C PHE A 71 7.66 9.02 -0.79
N GLN A 72 8.65 9.78 -1.26
CA GLN A 72 9.21 9.59 -2.61
C GLN A 72 9.75 8.17 -2.80
N LYS A 73 10.52 7.66 -1.85
CA LYS A 73 11.02 6.27 -1.85
C LYS A 73 9.87 5.25 -1.86
N CYS A 74 8.79 5.49 -1.12
CA CYS A 74 7.60 4.64 -1.15
C CYS A 74 6.96 4.58 -2.54
N PHE A 75 6.80 5.72 -3.22
CA PHE A 75 6.27 5.74 -4.59
C PHE A 75 7.17 5.02 -5.59
N GLN A 76 8.50 5.11 -5.44
CA GLN A 76 9.42 4.34 -6.27
C GLN A 76 9.30 2.82 -6.04
N GLN A 77 9.16 2.39 -4.78
CA GLN A 77 8.89 0.97 -4.47
C GLN A 77 7.54 0.51 -5.02
N TRP A 78 6.51 1.37 -4.94
CA TRP A 78 5.21 1.07 -5.50
C TRP A 78 5.27 0.86 -7.01
N ARG A 79 6.01 1.69 -7.74
CA ARG A 79 6.25 1.53 -9.17
C ARG A 79 6.93 0.20 -9.50
N LYS A 80 7.97 -0.19 -8.74
CA LYS A 80 8.64 -1.49 -8.91
C LYS A 80 7.72 -2.68 -8.64
N ARG A 81 6.86 -2.59 -7.62
CA ARG A 81 5.85 -3.63 -7.33
C ARG A 81 4.85 -3.74 -8.48
N TRP A 82 4.46 -2.62 -9.07
CA TRP A 82 3.64 -2.58 -10.28
C TRP A 82 4.32 -3.25 -11.48
N GLU A 83 5.58 -2.94 -11.73
CA GLU A 83 6.38 -3.59 -12.79
C GLU A 83 6.41 -5.12 -12.60
N LYS A 84 6.59 -5.60 -11.35
CA LYS A 84 6.48 -7.03 -11.02
C LYS A 84 5.08 -7.58 -11.28
N CYS A 85 4.00 -6.91 -10.87
CA CYS A 85 2.63 -7.36 -11.16
C CYS A 85 2.37 -7.53 -12.67
N VAL A 86 2.90 -6.64 -13.50
CA VAL A 86 2.81 -6.76 -14.96
C VAL A 86 3.63 -7.94 -15.46
N HIS A 87 4.87 -8.11 -14.97
CA HIS A 87 5.74 -9.24 -15.35
C HIS A 87 5.09 -10.61 -15.06
N TYR A 88 4.46 -10.75 -13.90
CA TYR A 88 3.74 -11.97 -13.50
C TYR A 88 2.29 -12.03 -14.02
N GLN A 89 1.90 -11.19 -14.98
CA GLN A 89 0.56 -11.17 -15.60
C GLN A 89 -0.59 -11.08 -14.57
N GLY A 90 -0.33 -10.42 -13.44
CA GLY A 90 -1.30 -10.30 -12.36
C GLY A 90 -1.37 -11.50 -11.42
N ASP A 91 -0.52 -12.53 -11.56
CA ASP A 91 -0.45 -13.58 -10.54
C ASP A 91 0.14 -13.02 -9.24
N TYR A 92 -0.40 -13.46 -8.09
CA TYR A 92 0.10 -13.06 -6.78
C TYR A 92 1.50 -13.63 -6.56
N PHE A 93 2.42 -12.79 -6.07
CA PHE A 93 3.78 -13.19 -5.73
C PHE A 93 4.12 -12.72 -4.31
N GLU A 94 4.75 -13.60 -3.52
CA GLU A 94 5.37 -13.28 -2.23
C GLU A 94 6.90 -13.16 -2.41
N GLY A 95 7.53 -12.17 -1.75
CA GLY A 95 9.01 -12.04 -1.67
C GLY A 95 9.65 -11.08 -2.68
N ASP A 96 10.74 -10.38 -2.36
CA ASP A 96 11.74 -10.59 -1.29
C ASP A 96 11.60 -9.69 -0.06
#